data_AF-A0A928EEJ3-F1
#
_entry.id   AF-A0A928EEJ3-F1
#
_cell.length_a   1.000
_cell.length_b   1.000
_cell.length_c   1.000
_cell.angle_alpha   90.00
_cell.angle_beta   90.00
_cell.angle_gamma   90.00
#
_symmetry.space_group_name_H-M   'P 1'
#
loop_
_entity.id
_entity.type
_entity.pdbx_description
1 polymer ?
#
loop_
_entity_poly.entity_id
_entity_poly.type
_entity_poly.pdbx_seq_one_letter_code
_entity_poly.pdbx_strand_id
1 'polypeptide(L)'
;MGDRRIVGGGIRRLGDLLSRWEPQIRADLASEYAADLSQLVEDSRYRHLLVLIDQLPATARVRAAMLDDDDYVAGLPDPASGDTPSRPAIYGWTQETELLASLLDTMRSLQQVVVRAFGGQGRRPDPIPRPETAWDRRRNATPQASQDLVDMFTRETGDGVP
;
A
#
# COMPACT_ATOMS: atom_id res chain seq x y z
N MET A 1 -12.66 10.18 14.45
CA MET A 1 -13.75 9.19 14.47
C MET A 1 -14.04 8.82 13.02
N GLY A 2 -13.42 7.74 12.52
CA GLY A 2 -13.44 7.38 11.10
C GLY A 2 -14.61 6.46 10.77
N ASP A 3 -15.45 6.92 9.86
CA ASP A 3 -16.72 6.35 9.42
C ASP A 3 -16.54 4.99 8.72
N ARG A 4 -16.99 3.90 9.36
CA ARG A 4 -17.02 2.54 8.76
C ARG A 4 -18.24 2.40 7.84
N ARG A 5 -18.22 3.03 6.66
CA ARG A 5 -19.25 2.83 5.63
C ARG A 5 -18.84 1.85 4.55
N ILE A 6 -18.70 0.56 4.84
CA ILE A 6 -18.80 -0.47 3.78
C ILE A 6 -19.40 -1.75 4.35
N VAL A 7 -20.74 -1.87 4.39
CA VAL A 7 -21.40 -3.16 4.66
C VAL A 7 -22.44 -3.53 3.58
N GLY A 8 -22.75 -2.66 2.61
CA GLY A 8 -23.75 -2.95 1.55
C GLY A 8 -23.19 -3.27 0.15
N GLY A 9 -21.89 -3.06 -0.11
CA GLY A 9 -21.33 -3.09 -1.47
C GLY A 9 -20.73 -4.42 -1.92
N GLY A 10 -20.55 -5.39 -1.02
CA GLY A 10 -19.77 -6.59 -1.29
C GLY A 10 -20.32 -7.45 -2.43
N ILE A 11 -21.64 -7.71 -2.44
CA ILE A 11 -22.26 -8.56 -3.47
C ILE A 11 -22.22 -7.90 -4.85
N ARG A 12 -22.45 -6.58 -4.93
CA ARG A 12 -22.33 -5.84 -6.21
C ARG A 12 -20.90 -5.90 -6.73
N ARG A 13 -19.92 -5.60 -5.88
CA ARG A 13 -18.50 -5.73 -6.21
C ARG A 13 -18.15 -7.13 -6.69
N LEU A 14 -18.62 -8.17 -6.00
CA LEU A 14 -18.39 -9.54 -6.42
C LEU A 14 -19.03 -9.84 -7.79
N GLY A 15 -20.25 -9.37 -8.03
CA GLY A 15 -20.91 -9.49 -9.32
C GLY A 15 -20.10 -8.84 -10.45
N ASP A 16 -19.62 -7.61 -10.22
CA ASP A 16 -18.79 -6.88 -11.19
C ASP A 16 -17.48 -7.65 -11.47
N LEU A 17 -16.82 -8.13 -10.42
CA LEU A 17 -15.58 -8.92 -10.51
C LEU A 17 -15.77 -10.20 -11.33
N LEU A 18 -16.83 -10.95 -11.03
CA LEU A 18 -17.12 -12.21 -11.74
C LEU A 18 -17.52 -11.93 -13.19
N SER A 19 -18.32 -10.89 -13.45
CA SER A 19 -18.75 -10.57 -14.81
C SER A 19 -17.59 -10.28 -15.78
N ARG A 20 -16.48 -9.72 -15.26
CA ARG A 20 -15.32 -9.30 -16.06
C ARG A 20 -14.17 -10.29 -16.05
N TRP A 21 -13.91 -10.93 -14.90
CA TRP A 21 -12.68 -11.69 -14.67
C TRP A 21 -12.92 -13.09 -14.07
N GLU A 22 -14.12 -13.66 -14.21
CA GLU A 22 -14.43 -15.01 -13.74
C GLU A 22 -13.36 -16.06 -14.13
N PRO A 23 -12.88 -16.14 -15.39
CA PRO A 23 -11.91 -17.16 -15.78
C PRO A 23 -10.60 -17.07 -14.97
N GLN A 24 -10.11 -15.86 -14.73
CA GLN A 24 -8.89 -15.60 -13.99
C GLN A 24 -9.09 -15.87 -12.50
N ILE A 25 -10.23 -15.44 -11.94
CA ILE A 25 -10.60 -15.71 -10.54
C ILE A 25 -10.69 -17.22 -10.30
N ARG A 26 -11.35 -17.97 -11.19
CA ARG A 26 -11.42 -19.43 -11.10
C ARG A 26 -10.04 -20.06 -11.11
N ALA A 27 -9.17 -19.66 -12.04
CA ALA A 27 -7.82 -20.21 -12.17
C ALA A 27 -6.96 -19.94 -10.92
N ASP A 28 -7.03 -18.73 -10.38
CA ASP A 28 -6.25 -18.34 -9.21
C ASP A 28 -6.77 -19.00 -7.92
N LEU A 29 -8.08 -19.11 -7.74
CA LEU A 29 -8.66 -19.83 -6.59
C LEU A 29 -8.29 -21.32 -6.59
N ALA A 30 -8.30 -21.94 -7.77
CA ALA A 30 -7.90 -23.33 -7.92
C ALA A 30 -6.40 -23.52 -7.65
N SER A 31 -5.53 -22.61 -8.13
CA SER A 31 -4.08 -22.75 -7.95
C SER A 31 -3.60 -22.41 -6.54
N GLU A 32 -4.14 -21.36 -5.92
CA GLU A 32 -3.64 -20.85 -4.64
C GLU A 32 -4.31 -21.50 -3.42
N TYR A 33 -5.59 -21.88 -3.54
CA TYR A 33 -6.38 -22.36 -2.40
C TYR A 33 -6.99 -23.74 -2.62
N ALA A 34 -6.78 -24.36 -3.79
CA ALA A 34 -7.48 -25.59 -4.20
C ALA A 34 -9.01 -25.48 -4.06
N ALA A 35 -9.56 -24.28 -4.29
CA ALA A 35 -10.98 -23.98 -4.11
C ALA A 35 -11.70 -23.91 -5.46
N ASP A 36 -12.91 -24.49 -5.53
CA ASP A 36 -13.77 -24.39 -6.71
C ASP A 36 -14.70 -23.17 -6.59
N LEU A 37 -14.57 -22.25 -7.54
CA LEU A 37 -15.42 -21.07 -7.65
C LEU A 37 -16.91 -21.44 -7.77
N SER A 38 -17.23 -22.45 -8.57
CA SER A 38 -18.62 -22.83 -8.86
C SER A 38 -19.33 -23.31 -7.60
N GLN A 39 -18.63 -24.16 -6.82
CA GLN A 39 -19.12 -24.65 -5.54
C GLN A 39 -19.31 -23.51 -4.53
N LEU A 40 -18.36 -22.56 -4.44
CA LEU A 40 -18.46 -21.42 -3.53
C LEU A 40 -19.65 -20.49 -3.86
N VAL A 41 -19.99 -20.36 -5.14
CA VAL A 41 -21.13 -19.57 -5.61
C VAL A 41 -22.45 -20.30 -5.32
N GLU A 42 -22.51 -21.61 -5.58
CA GLU A 42 -23.68 -22.46 -5.31
C GLU A 42 -24.01 -22.50 -3.81
N ASP A 43 -22.99 -22.70 -2.97
CA ASP A 43 -23.11 -22.66 -1.50
C ASP A 43 -23.41 -21.25 -0.95
N SER A 44 -23.55 -20.25 -1.83
CA SER A 44 -23.83 -18.84 -1.47
C SER A 44 -22.79 -18.24 -0.50
N ARG A 45 -21.54 -18.71 -0.56
CA ARG A 45 -20.45 -18.29 0.34
C ARG A 45 -19.77 -17.01 -0.15
N TYR A 46 -20.55 -16.04 -0.61
CA TYR A 46 -20.07 -14.81 -1.28
C TYR A 46 -19.10 -13.99 -0.44
N ARG A 47 -19.34 -13.89 0.88
CA ARG A 47 -18.42 -13.19 1.78
C ARG A 47 -17.08 -13.90 1.86
N HIS A 48 -17.08 -15.22 1.92
CA HIS A 48 -15.84 -16.01 1.97
C HIS A 48 -15.08 -15.90 0.65
N LEU A 49 -15.78 -15.99 -0.47
CA LEU A 49 -15.22 -15.81 -1.80
C LEU A 49 -14.52 -14.44 -1.95
N LEU A 50 -15.17 -13.36 -1.51
CA LEU A 50 -14.54 -12.03 -1.50
C LEU A 50 -13.27 -11.97 -0.66
N VAL A 51 -13.26 -12.60 0.52
CA VAL A 51 -12.07 -12.66 1.38
C VAL A 51 -10.93 -13.38 0.67
N LEU A 52 -11.21 -14.50 -0.01
CA LEU A 52 -10.19 -15.23 -0.77
C LEU A 52 -9.65 -14.38 -1.93
N ILE A 53 -10.52 -13.70 -2.68
CA ILE A 53 -10.11 -12.81 -3.77
C ILE A 53 -9.24 -11.66 -3.24
N ASP A 54 -9.61 -11.05 -2.12
CA ASP A 54 -8.85 -9.93 -1.52
C ASP A 54 -7.49 -10.38 -0.97
N GLN A 55 -7.33 -11.67 -0.63
CA GLN A 55 -6.09 -12.25 -0.12
C GLN A 55 -5.21 -12.89 -1.20
N LEU A 56 -5.66 -12.91 -2.47
CA LEU A 56 -4.85 -13.43 -3.56
C LEU A 56 -3.49 -12.75 -3.62
N PRO A 57 -2.41 -13.50 -3.96
CA PRO A 57 -1.07 -12.94 -4.05
C PRO A 57 -1.00 -11.84 -5.11
N ALA A 58 -0.01 -10.95 -4.98
CA ALA A 58 0.20 -9.86 -5.95
C ALA A 58 0.44 -10.36 -7.39
N THR A 59 0.91 -11.60 -7.52
CA THR A 59 1.20 -12.30 -8.78
C THR A 59 -0.01 -13.01 -9.39
N ALA A 60 -1.19 -12.92 -8.76
CA ALA A 60 -2.40 -13.57 -9.26
C ALA A 60 -2.80 -13.07 -10.66
N ARG A 61 -3.30 -13.97 -11.51
CA ARG A 61 -3.67 -13.66 -12.91
C ARG A 61 -4.77 -12.61 -12.96
N VAL A 62 -5.71 -12.63 -12.02
CA VAL A 62 -6.78 -11.63 -11.92
C VAL A 62 -6.21 -10.22 -11.72
N ARG A 63 -5.13 -10.07 -10.94
CA ARG A 63 -4.49 -8.77 -10.72
C ARG A 63 -3.80 -8.28 -11.99
N ALA A 64 -3.13 -9.17 -12.72
CA ALA A 64 -2.53 -8.83 -14.01
C ALA A 64 -3.60 -8.39 -15.02
N ALA A 65 -4.71 -9.15 -15.12
CA ALA A 65 -5.82 -8.83 -16.02
C ALA A 65 -6.51 -7.50 -15.68
N MET A 66 -6.64 -7.16 -14.39
CA MET A 66 -7.15 -5.85 -13.97
C MET A 66 -6.21 -4.71 -14.36
N LEU A 67 -4.90 -4.89 -14.22
CA LEU A 67 -3.92 -3.86 -14.56
C LEU A 67 -3.74 -3.66 -16.07
N ASP A 68 -4.16 -4.64 -16.87
CA ASP A 68 -4.15 -4.58 -18.34
C ASP A 68 -5.47 -4.03 -18.92
N ASP A 69 -6.51 -3.85 -18.09
CA ASP A 69 -7.81 -3.28 -18.48
C ASP A 69 -7.77 -1.74 -18.34
N ASP A 70 -7.67 -1.05 -19.47
CA ASP A 70 -7.60 0.41 -19.55
C ASP A 70 -8.79 1.12 -18.88
N ASP A 71 -10.00 0.57 -19.00
CA ASP A 71 -11.21 1.15 -18.39
C ASP A 71 -11.16 1.03 -16.86
N TYR A 72 -10.65 -0.10 -16.37
CA TYR A 72 -10.44 -0.30 -14.95
C TYR A 72 -9.36 0.66 -14.41
N VAL A 73 -8.24 0.78 -15.12
CA VAL A 73 -7.12 1.66 -14.73
C VAL A 73 -7.53 3.13 -14.76
N ALA A 74 -8.33 3.57 -15.73
CA ALA A 74 -8.84 4.93 -15.81
C ALA A 74 -9.72 5.31 -14.61
N GLY A 75 -10.34 4.34 -13.94
CA GLY A 75 -11.12 4.54 -12.71
C GLY A 75 -10.29 4.55 -11.42
N LEU A 76 -9.00 4.19 -11.47
CA LEU A 76 -8.12 4.22 -10.31
C LEU A 76 -7.68 5.66 -10.00
N PRO A 77 -7.50 6.01 -8.71
CA PRO A 77 -6.93 7.29 -8.35
C PRO A 77 -5.51 7.42 -8.91
N ASP A 78 -5.17 8.58 -9.47
CA ASP A 78 -3.85 8.86 -10.04
C ASP A 78 -2.77 8.70 -8.95
N PRO A 79 -1.79 7.79 -9.11
CA PRO A 79 -0.72 7.59 -8.14
C PRO A 79 0.15 8.84 -7.95
N ALA A 80 0.15 9.79 -8.89
CA ALA A 80 0.94 11.03 -8.81
C ALA A 80 0.27 12.14 -7.98
N SER A 81 -0.98 11.97 -7.55
CA SER A 81 -1.74 13.01 -6.85
C SER A 81 -1.43 13.17 -5.35
N GLY A 82 -0.44 12.46 -4.82
CA GLY A 82 0.05 12.63 -3.45
C GLY A 82 1.57 12.74 -3.38
N ASP A 83 2.08 13.79 -2.72
CA ASP A 83 3.50 14.01 -2.43
C ASP A 83 4.18 12.90 -1.59
N THR A 84 3.46 11.82 -1.27
CA THR A 84 3.99 10.70 -0.48
C THR A 84 4.14 9.49 -1.39
N PRO A 85 5.37 8.95 -1.53
CA PRO A 85 5.57 7.71 -2.27
C PRO A 85 4.65 6.62 -1.72
N SER A 86 3.87 6.00 -2.60
CA SER A 86 2.97 4.90 -2.21
C SER A 86 3.80 3.77 -1.60
N ARG A 87 3.63 3.56 -0.28
CA ARG A 87 4.41 2.56 0.45
C ARG A 87 3.94 1.16 0.09
N PRO A 88 4.85 0.22 -0.17
CA PRO A 88 4.47 -1.15 -0.50
C PRO A 88 3.82 -1.85 0.70
N ALA A 89 2.94 -2.81 0.40
CA ALA A 89 2.28 -3.62 1.43
C ALA A 89 3.28 -4.58 2.10
N ILE A 90 3.13 -4.77 3.42
CA ILE A 90 4.01 -5.65 4.22
C ILE A 90 3.96 -7.11 3.72
N TYR A 91 2.76 -7.60 3.38
CA TYR A 91 2.54 -9.01 3.03
C TYR A 91 3.29 -9.48 1.77
N GLY A 92 3.73 -8.56 0.90
CA GLY A 92 4.51 -8.87 -0.30
C GLY A 92 5.98 -8.46 -0.20
N TRP A 93 6.43 -7.94 0.94
CA TRP A 93 7.79 -7.45 1.13
C TRP A 93 8.66 -8.53 1.76
N THR A 94 9.33 -9.29 0.92
CA THR A 94 10.21 -10.37 1.32
C THR A 94 11.62 -9.86 1.63
N GLN A 95 12.45 -10.72 2.24
CA GLN A 95 13.86 -10.43 2.51
C GLN A 95 14.61 -10.07 1.21
N GLU A 96 14.31 -10.76 0.11
CA GLU A 96 14.90 -10.49 -1.20
C GLU A 96 14.53 -9.08 -1.70
N THR A 97 13.26 -8.68 -1.55
CA THR A 97 12.83 -7.31 -1.92
C THR A 97 13.50 -6.25 -1.07
N GLU A 98 13.69 -6.50 0.24
CA GLU A 98 14.40 -5.61 1.15
C GLU A 98 15.88 -5.45 0.76
N LEU A 99 16.53 -6.55 0.38
CA LEU A 99 17.93 -6.54 -0.08
C LEU A 99 18.07 -5.79 -1.40
N LEU A 100 17.15 -6.01 -2.35
CA LEU A 100 17.13 -5.29 -3.63
C LEU A 100 16.89 -3.79 -3.44
N ALA A 101 15.94 -3.41 -2.56
CA ALA A 101 15.71 -2.01 -2.21
C ALA A 101 16.97 -1.37 -1.61
N SER A 102 17.64 -2.07 -0.70
CA SER A 102 18.87 -1.59 -0.06
C SER A 102 20.05 -1.48 -1.05
N LEU A 103 20.14 -2.40 -2.01
CA LEU A 103 21.13 -2.32 -3.09
C LEU A 103 20.89 -1.10 -3.98
N LEU A 104 19.64 -0.87 -4.37
CA LEU A 104 19.27 0.30 -5.18
C LEU A 104 19.53 1.62 -4.45
N ASP A 105 19.24 1.71 -3.16
CA ASP A 105 19.58 2.88 -2.32
C ASP A 105 21.10 3.14 -2.35
N THR A 106 21.90 2.07 -2.24
CA THR A 106 23.36 2.15 -2.32
C THR A 106 23.83 2.63 -3.68
N MET A 107 23.26 2.12 -4.77
CA MET A 107 23.59 2.57 -6.13
C MET A 107 23.22 4.02 -6.37
N ARG A 108 22.05 4.49 -5.89
CA ARG A 108 21.64 5.90 -5.97
C ARG A 108 22.59 6.81 -5.18
N SER A 109 23.02 6.36 -4.00
CA SER A 109 24.03 7.06 -3.22
C SER A 109 25.36 7.17 -3.97
N LEU A 110 25.81 6.09 -4.62
CA LEU A 110 27.03 6.11 -5.44
C LEU A 110 26.91 7.06 -6.64
N GLN A 111 25.78 7.04 -7.36
CA GLN A 111 25.51 7.98 -8.45
C GLN A 111 25.59 9.43 -7.95
N GLN A 112 25.05 9.72 -6.76
CA GLN A 112 25.14 11.05 -6.17
C GLN A 112 26.59 11.46 -5.88
N VAL A 113 27.41 10.55 -5.36
CA VAL A 113 28.84 10.81 -5.12
C VAL A 113 29.55 11.16 -6.43
N VAL A 114 29.26 10.42 -7.50
CA VAL A 114 29.80 10.72 -8.84
C VAL A 114 29.33 12.08 -9.34
N VAL A 115 28.03 12.38 -9.27
CA VAL A 115 27.48 13.69 -9.69
C VAL A 115 28.15 14.85 -8.93
N ARG A 116 28.35 14.70 -7.62
CA ARG A 116 29.04 15.70 -6.78
C ARG A 116 30.52 15.84 -7.15
N ALA A 117 31.19 14.73 -7.47
CA ALA A 117 32.59 14.75 -7.88
C ALA A 117 32.81 15.55 -9.19
N PHE A 118 31.81 15.59 -10.07
CA PHE A 118 31.81 16.39 -11.30
C PHE A 118 31.15 17.78 -11.14
N GLY A 119 30.99 18.27 -9.91
CA GLY A 119 30.51 19.64 -9.63
C GLY A 119 28.99 19.82 -9.64
N GLY A 120 28.21 18.75 -9.71
CA GLY A 120 26.75 18.81 -9.62
C GLY A 120 26.24 19.01 -8.19
N GLN A 121 25.27 19.90 -7.99
CA GLN A 121 24.52 19.98 -6.72
C GLN A 121 23.41 18.92 -6.69
N GLY A 122 23.74 17.74 -6.17
CA GLY A 122 22.76 16.66 -5.96
C GLY A 122 22.16 16.68 -4.55
N ARG A 123 20.83 16.75 -4.44
CA ARG A 123 20.08 16.37 -3.21
C ARG A 123 20.35 14.90 -2.90
N ARG A 124 20.34 14.53 -1.61
CA ARG A 124 20.42 13.10 -1.24
C ARG A 124 19.19 12.40 -1.84
N PRO A 125 19.39 11.28 -2.55
CA PRO A 125 18.26 10.53 -3.05
C PRO A 125 17.43 10.05 -1.86
N ASP A 126 16.12 10.23 -1.96
CA ASP A 126 15.22 9.66 -0.96
C ASP A 126 15.31 8.13 -1.02
N PRO A 127 15.33 7.46 0.15
CA PRO A 127 15.31 6.01 0.20
C PRO A 127 14.09 5.47 -0.55
N ILE A 128 14.25 4.30 -1.15
CA ILE A 128 13.12 3.60 -1.76
C ILE A 128 12.03 3.40 -0.70
N PRO A 129 10.74 3.63 -1.03
CA PRO A 129 9.65 3.48 -0.09
C PRO A 129 9.60 2.05 0.45
N ARG A 130 9.72 1.92 1.77
CA ARG A 130 9.62 0.63 2.48
C ARG A 130 8.23 0.49 3.12
N PRO A 131 7.73 -0.75 3.32
CA PRO A 131 6.50 -0.96 4.06
C PRO A 131 6.62 -0.34 5.44
N GLU A 132 5.57 0.35 5.87
CA GLU A 132 5.54 0.94 7.20
C GLU A 132 4.80 0.00 8.15
N THR A 133 5.52 -0.48 9.16
CA THR A 133 4.90 -1.31 10.20
C THR A 133 4.06 -0.44 11.14
N ALA A 134 3.15 -1.07 11.90
CA ALA A 134 2.42 -0.38 12.96
C ALA A 134 3.38 0.22 14.01
N TRP A 135 4.53 -0.42 14.24
CA TRP A 135 5.58 0.08 15.12
C TRP A 135 6.24 1.34 14.57
N ASP A 136 6.55 1.36 13.27
CA ASP A 136 7.12 2.53 12.60
C ASP A 136 6.17 3.73 12.63
N ARG A 137 4.88 3.51 12.34
CA ARG A 137 3.84 4.54 12.48
C ARG A 137 3.81 5.13 13.88
N ARG A 138 3.86 4.28 14.90
CA ARG A 138 3.87 4.71 16.31
C ARG A 138 5.12 5.50 16.65
N ARG A 139 6.30 5.03 16.22
CA ARG A 139 7.58 5.74 16.42
C ARG A 139 7.55 7.12 15.77
N ASN A 140 7.06 7.20 14.52
CA ASN A 140 6.99 8.42 13.73
C ASN A 140 5.88 9.40 14.17
N ALA A 141 4.92 8.96 14.98
CA ALA A 141 3.88 9.82 15.56
C ALA A 141 4.38 10.66 16.77
N THR A 142 5.52 10.30 17.35
CA THR A 142 6.10 10.93 18.55
C THR A 142 6.64 12.38 18.38
N PRO A 143 7.01 12.90 17.18
CA PRO A 143 7.50 14.28 17.05
C PRO A 143 6.42 15.34 17.35
N GLN A 144 5.16 15.08 16.98
CA GLN A 144 4.05 16.03 17.17
C GLN A 144 3.61 16.13 18.63
N ALA A 145 3.55 15.00 19.35
CA ALA A 145 3.25 15.02 20.79
C ALA A 145 4.31 15.78 21.61
N SER A 146 5.55 15.80 21.15
CA SER A 146 6.64 16.54 21.80
C SER A 146 6.53 18.04 21.55
N GLN A 147 6.13 18.46 20.34
CA GLN A 147 5.88 19.87 20.02
C GLN A 147 4.62 20.39 20.71
N ASP A 148 3.54 19.61 20.77
CA ASP A 148 2.32 19.97 21.51
C ASP A 148 2.57 20.13 23.02
N LEU A 149 3.45 19.29 23.61
CA LEU A 149 3.86 19.43 25.00
C LEU A 149 4.72 20.68 25.21
N VAL A 150 5.66 20.97 24.32
CA VAL A 150 6.49 22.18 24.39
C VAL A 150 5.63 23.44 24.25
N ASP A 151 4.68 23.46 23.31
CA ASP A 151 3.73 24.57 23.09
C ASP A 151 2.74 24.72 24.25
N MET A 152 2.36 23.63 24.92
CA MET A 152 1.56 23.67 26.14
C MET A 152 2.34 24.32 27.29
N PHE A 153 3.61 23.93 27.48
CA PHE A 153 4.44 24.47 28.56
C PHE A 153 4.83 25.94 28.33
N THR A 154 5.14 26.36 27.10
CA THR A 154 5.46 27.77 26.79
C THR A 154 4.23 28.68 26.86
N ARG A 155 3.02 28.17 26.60
CA ARG A 155 1.77 28.93 26.77
C ARG A 155 1.41 29.16 28.26
N GLU A 156 1.82 28.27 29.17
CA GLU A 156 1.61 28.44 30.61
C GLU A 156 2.67 29.30 31.32
N THR A 157 3.83 29.54 30.71
CA THR A 157 4.89 30.39 31.31
C THR A 157 4.92 31.83 30.80
N GLY A 158 4.03 32.18 29.86
CA GLY A 158 4.00 33.49 29.21
C GLY A 158 3.16 34.57 29.92
N ASP A 159 2.35 34.22 30.92
CA ASP A 159 1.52 35.19 31.65
C ASP A 159 1.96 35.28 33.10
N GLY A 160 2.84 36.25 33.37
CA GLY A 160 2.98 36.83 34.69
C GLY A 160 4.40 36.86 35.24
N VAL A 161 5.13 37.92 34.94
CA VAL A 161 5.81 38.71 35.98
C VAL A 161 5.71 40.20 35.57
N PRO A 162 5.26 41.10 36.48
CA PRO A 162 5.18 42.55 36.25
C PRO A 162 6.54 43.23 36.06
#